data_AF-A0AAN6GEE2-F1
#
_entry.id   AF-A0AAN6GEE2-F1
#
_cell.length_a   1.000
_cell.length_b   1.000
_cell.length_c   1.000
_cell.angle_alpha   90.00
_cell.angle_beta   90.00
_cell.angle_gamma   90.00
#
_symmetry.space_group_name_H-M   'P 1'
#
loop_
_entity.id
_entity.type
_entity.pdbx_description
1 polymer ?
#
loop_
_entity_poly.entity_id
_entity_poly.type
_entity_poly.pdbx_seq_one_letter_code
_entity_poly.pdbx_strand_id
1 'polypeptide(L)'
;MEAAAAARRERLLALRQRRADEEAGLIAPDARDERWSIKRSFRNYDPVTGQARKRGAAPILTDTVENAVRGVQEAIIAEDDIKRGQDLDLLNIAPKKPNWDLKRDMEKRLAKLERRDQEARMILIRQRIAASRGAAGGGGTSDADGLSKLGAEMAATAASDRNLRRLVGYDGMDDDDDGENDSELSDA
;
A
#
# COMPACT_ATOMS: atom_id res chain seq x y z
N MET A 1 -36.52 40.95 43.71
CA MET A 1 -36.41 42.17 44.54
C MET A 1 -35.20 42.12 45.46
N GLU A 2 -34.96 41.02 46.17
CA GLU A 2 -33.87 40.91 47.16
C GLU A 2 -32.46 40.92 46.56
N ALA A 3 -32.25 40.28 45.40
CA ALA A 3 -30.96 40.26 44.72
C ALA A 3 -30.44 41.66 44.32
N ALA A 4 -31.33 42.57 43.88
CA ALA A 4 -30.97 43.94 43.55
C ALA A 4 -30.59 44.77 44.80
N ALA A 5 -31.24 44.50 45.93
CA ALA A 5 -30.93 45.14 47.20
C ALA A 5 -29.58 44.67 47.76
N ALA A 6 -29.26 43.38 47.62
CA ALA A 6 -27.95 42.83 48.00
C ALA A 6 -26.81 43.45 47.17
N ALA A 7 -26.94 43.48 45.83
CA ALA A 7 -25.95 44.10 44.95
C ALA A 7 -25.73 45.60 45.25
N ARG A 8 -26.79 46.34 45.63
CA ARG A 8 -26.66 47.74 46.05
C ARG A 8 -25.94 47.88 47.39
N ARG A 9 -26.21 46.99 48.36
CA ARG A 9 -25.54 46.99 49.67
C ARG A 9 -24.04 46.71 49.51
N GLU A 10 -23.68 45.70 48.72
CA GLU A 10 -22.28 45.35 48.43
C GLU A 10 -21.55 46.50 47.74
N ARG A 11 -22.19 47.15 46.75
CA ARG A 11 -21.62 48.33 46.07
C ARG A 11 -21.41 49.51 47.02
N LEU A 12 -22.35 49.77 47.94
CA LEU A 12 -22.21 50.83 48.94
C LEU A 12 -21.13 50.52 49.99
N LEU A 13 -20.98 49.25 50.37
CA LEU A 13 -19.90 48.81 51.26
C LEU A 13 -18.54 49.01 50.59
N ALA A 14 -18.39 48.62 49.33
CA ALA A 14 -17.16 48.85 48.57
C ALA A 14 -16.81 50.35 48.43
N LEU A 15 -17.80 51.21 48.19
CA LEU A 15 -17.59 52.67 48.15
C LEU A 15 -17.21 53.25 49.52
N ARG A 16 -17.78 52.72 50.61
CA ARG A 16 -17.41 53.13 51.97
C ARG A 16 -16.00 52.71 52.34
N GLN A 17 -15.60 51.48 51.98
CA GLN A 17 -14.24 51.00 52.20
C GLN A 17 -13.23 51.87 51.44
N ARG A 18 -13.48 52.16 50.16
CA ARG A 18 -12.63 53.07 49.38
C ARG A 18 -12.50 54.46 50.01
N ARG A 19 -13.59 55.04 50.50
CA ARG A 19 -13.55 56.36 51.15
C ARG A 19 -12.73 56.33 52.44
N ALA A 20 -12.77 55.24 53.20
CA ALA A 20 -11.95 55.06 54.39
C ALA A 20 -10.46 54.92 54.04
N ASP A 21 -10.13 54.22 52.94
CA ASP A 21 -8.75 54.08 52.46
C ASP A 21 -8.18 55.40 51.88
N GLU A 22 -9.04 56.24 51.27
CA GLU A 22 -8.70 57.62 50.86
C GLU A 22 -8.46 58.54 52.07
N GLU A 23 -9.27 58.44 53.12
CA GLU A 23 -9.14 59.22 54.36
C GLU A 23 -7.92 58.80 55.21
N ALA A 24 -7.53 57.53 55.11
CA ALA A 24 -6.30 56.99 55.70
C ALA A 24 -5.03 57.27 54.86
N GLY A 25 -5.16 57.94 53.71
CA GLY A 25 -4.03 58.33 52.84
C GLY A 25 -3.35 57.16 52.11
N LEU A 26 -3.96 55.98 52.09
CA LEU A 26 -3.42 54.79 51.41
C LEU A 26 -3.65 54.84 49.89
N ILE A 27 -4.60 55.65 49.43
CA ILE A 27 -4.99 55.78 48.02
C ILE A 27 -5.10 57.27 47.67
N ALA A 28 -4.46 57.70 46.58
CA ALA A 28 -4.58 59.07 46.08
C ALA A 28 -6.00 59.31 45.51
N PRO A 29 -6.59 60.52 45.64
CA PRO A 29 -7.97 60.79 45.24
C PRO A 29 -8.27 60.55 43.75
N ASP A 30 -7.23 60.52 42.90
CA ASP A 30 -7.29 60.25 41.45
C ASP A 30 -6.78 58.85 41.03
N ALA A 31 -6.59 57.92 41.96
CA ALA A 31 -6.14 56.57 41.64
C ALA A 31 -7.15 55.85 40.71
N ARG A 32 -6.69 55.43 39.52
CA ARG A 32 -7.53 54.76 38.52
C ARG A 32 -7.84 53.33 38.95
N ASP A 33 -9.09 53.07 39.30
CA ASP A 33 -9.58 51.70 39.54
C ASP A 33 -9.64 50.90 38.22
N GLU A 34 -8.74 49.93 38.04
CA GLU A 34 -8.74 49.04 36.87
C GLU A 34 -10.06 48.28 36.70
N ARG A 35 -10.81 48.05 37.79
CA ARG A 35 -12.14 47.42 37.81
C ARG A 35 -13.21 48.22 37.05
N TRP A 36 -13.06 49.55 36.98
CA TRP A 36 -13.95 50.45 36.24
C TRP A 36 -13.26 51.06 35.01
N SER A 37 -12.02 50.66 34.72
CA SER A 37 -11.36 51.05 33.49
C SER A 37 -12.08 50.41 32.29
N ILE A 38 -12.64 51.24 31.42
CA ILE A 38 -13.25 50.79 30.17
C ILE A 38 -12.12 50.15 29.35
N LYS A 39 -12.15 48.84 29.16
CA LYS A 39 -11.20 48.09 28.31
C LYS A 39 -11.38 48.53 26.85
N ARG A 40 -10.76 49.64 26.47
CA ARG A 40 -10.74 50.15 25.10
C ARG A 40 -9.76 49.29 24.29
N SER A 41 -10.29 48.26 23.63
CA SER A 41 -9.51 47.44 22.69
C SER A 41 -9.35 48.21 21.37
N PHE A 42 -8.16 48.74 21.12
CA PHE A 42 -7.82 49.36 19.84
C PHE A 42 -7.40 48.28 18.84
N ARG A 43 -7.91 48.35 17.61
CA ARG A 43 -7.64 47.33 16.57
C ARG A 43 -6.14 47.22 16.25
N ASN A 44 -5.44 48.35 16.22
CA ASN A 44 -4.05 48.46 15.78
C ASN A 44 -3.06 48.79 16.90
N TYR A 45 -3.50 48.88 18.16
CA TYR A 45 -2.62 49.28 19.26
C TYR A 45 -2.73 48.27 20.40
N ASP A 46 -1.58 47.83 20.90
CA ASP A 46 -1.50 46.92 22.02
C ASP A 46 -1.27 47.71 23.32
N PRO A 47 -2.24 47.75 24.24
CA PRO A 47 -2.19 48.59 25.43
C PRO A 47 -1.11 48.17 26.45
N VAL A 48 -0.59 46.93 26.36
CA VAL A 48 0.45 46.43 27.28
C VAL A 48 1.84 46.82 26.80
N THR A 49 2.10 46.68 25.49
CA THR A 49 3.42 46.97 24.90
C THR A 49 3.56 48.41 24.42
N GLY A 50 2.45 49.15 24.33
CA GLY A 50 2.42 50.55 23.92
C GLY A 50 2.77 50.77 22.44
N GLN A 51 2.79 49.72 21.64
CA GLN A 51 3.23 49.72 20.25
C GLN A 51 2.12 49.29 19.29
N ALA A 52 2.34 49.52 17.99
CA ALA A 52 1.42 49.05 16.96
C ALA A 52 1.32 47.51 16.98
N ARG A 53 0.09 47.00 16.95
CA ARG A 53 -0.20 45.57 16.98
C ARG A 53 0.35 44.94 15.70
N LYS A 54 1.47 44.22 15.83
CA LYS A 54 2.05 43.45 14.73
C LYS A 54 1.06 42.33 14.38
N ARG A 55 0.66 42.22 13.11
CA ARG A 55 -0.10 41.06 12.63
C ARG A 55 0.82 39.85 12.85
N GLY A 56 0.50 39.03 13.85
CA GLY A 56 1.29 37.85 14.16
C GLY A 56 1.40 37.00 12.91
N ALA A 57 2.63 36.58 12.55
CA ALA A 57 2.82 35.50 11.62
C ALA A 57 1.89 34.35 12.05
N ALA A 58 1.19 33.75 11.08
CA ALA A 58 0.32 32.61 11.37
C ALA A 58 1.10 31.61 12.26
N PRO A 59 0.48 31.09 13.32
CA PRO A 59 1.16 30.12 14.17
C PRO A 59 1.67 29.02 13.25
N ILE A 60 2.99 28.78 13.28
CA ILE A 60 3.61 27.68 12.56
C ILE A 60 2.89 26.44 13.06
N LEU A 61 2.06 25.84 12.22
CA LEU A 61 1.35 24.61 12.56
C LEU A 61 2.45 23.57 12.78
N THR A 62 2.72 23.23 14.03
CA THR A 62 3.80 22.30 14.39
C THR A 62 3.45 20.86 14.01
N ASP A 63 2.16 20.60 13.80
CA ASP A 63 1.60 19.32 13.43
C ASP A 63 1.47 19.21 11.91
N THR A 64 2.60 19.03 11.23
CA THR A 64 2.65 18.68 9.80
C THR A 64 3.21 17.28 9.62
N VAL A 65 2.82 16.61 8.54
CA VAL A 65 3.24 15.23 8.24
C VAL A 65 4.76 15.14 8.09
N GLU A 66 5.39 16.19 7.54
CA GLU A 66 6.85 16.28 7.40
C GLU A 66 7.55 16.30 8.76
N ASN A 67 6.92 16.93 9.77
CA ASN A 67 7.44 16.95 11.13
C ASN A 67 7.27 15.60 11.83
N ALA A 68 6.18 14.88 11.56
CA ALA A 68 5.91 13.56 12.12
C ALA A 68 6.81 12.45 11.54
N VAL A 69 7.17 12.56 10.26
CA VAL A 69 7.98 11.54 9.55
C VAL A 69 9.48 11.84 9.64
N ARG A 70 9.88 13.05 10.05
CA ARG A 70 11.29 13.42 10.22
C ARG A 70 11.98 12.48 11.22
N GLY A 71 13.05 11.83 10.75
CA GLY A 71 13.87 10.91 11.56
C GLY A 71 13.43 9.43 11.51
N VAL A 72 12.25 9.11 10.95
CA VAL A 72 11.79 7.72 10.82
C VAL A 72 12.70 6.93 9.87
N GLN A 73 13.13 7.53 8.77
CA GLN A 73 14.04 6.89 7.80
C GLN A 73 15.39 6.55 8.44
N GLU A 74 15.96 7.47 9.21
CA GLU A 74 17.25 7.28 9.88
C GLU A 74 17.15 6.19 10.95
N ALA A 75 16.04 6.15 11.68
CA ALA A 75 15.76 5.10 12.67
C ALA A 75 15.64 3.71 12.02
N ILE A 76 14.94 3.61 10.88
CA ILE A 76 14.80 2.34 10.13
C ILE A 76 16.15 1.85 9.61
N ILE A 77 16.98 2.74 9.05
CA ILE A 77 18.31 2.37 8.56
C ILE A 77 19.18 1.89 9.73
N ALA A 78 19.19 2.62 10.85
CA ALA A 78 19.95 2.23 12.04
C ALA A 78 19.49 0.87 12.59
N GLU A 79 18.18 0.60 12.61
CA GLU A 79 17.65 -0.68 13.07
C GLU A 79 18.01 -1.84 12.11
N ASP A 80 18.00 -1.60 10.80
CA ASP A 80 18.38 -2.61 9.80
C ASP A 80 19.89 -2.91 9.86
N ASP A 81 20.73 -1.91 10.09
CA ASP A 81 22.17 -2.09 10.27
C ASP A 81 22.48 -2.89 11.56
N ILE A 82 21.74 -2.64 12.64
CA ILE A 82 21.83 -3.45 13.87
C ILE A 82 21.40 -4.90 13.60
N LYS A 83 20.31 -5.12 12.86
CA LYS A 83 19.84 -6.48 12.51
C LYS A 83 20.81 -7.23 11.61
N ARG A 84 21.51 -6.53 10.70
CA ARG A 84 22.55 -7.13 9.84
C ARG A 84 23.84 -7.43 10.60
N GLY A 85 24.17 -6.61 11.60
CA GLY A 85 25.34 -6.79 12.47
C GLY A 85 25.13 -7.79 13.61
N GLN A 86 23.88 -8.09 13.96
CA GLN A 86 23.57 -9.23 14.83
C GLN A 86 23.91 -10.53 14.09
N ASP A 87 24.77 -11.34 14.71
CA ASP A 87 25.08 -12.68 14.21
C ASP A 87 23.78 -13.44 13.94
N LEU A 88 23.70 -14.10 12.78
CA LEU A 88 22.55 -14.92 12.39
C LEU A 88 22.22 -15.89 13.52
N ASP A 89 21.04 -15.76 14.10
CA ASP A 89 20.56 -16.64 15.16
C ASP A 89 20.39 -18.06 14.61
N LEU A 90 21.43 -18.88 14.81
CA LEU A 90 21.53 -20.26 14.33
C LEU A 90 20.43 -21.17 14.92
N LEU A 91 19.79 -20.75 16.02
CA LEU A 91 18.72 -21.51 16.66
C LEU A 91 17.36 -21.32 15.95
N ASN A 92 17.17 -20.18 15.28
CA ASN A 92 15.95 -19.86 14.53
C ASN A 92 16.02 -20.34 13.06
N ILE A 93 17.19 -20.73 12.57
CA ILE A 93 17.35 -21.32 11.23
C ILE A 93 17.11 -22.83 11.33
N ALA A 94 15.99 -23.30 10.76
CA ALA A 94 15.73 -24.73 10.65
C ALA A 94 16.87 -25.43 9.89
N PRO A 95 17.30 -26.63 10.33
CA PRO A 95 18.29 -27.40 9.60
C PRO A 95 17.75 -27.73 8.20
N LYS A 96 18.42 -27.23 7.16
CA LYS A 96 18.06 -27.54 5.78
C LYS A 96 18.36 -29.01 5.46
N LYS A 97 17.60 -29.58 4.52
CA LYS A 97 17.84 -30.94 4.02
C LYS A 97 19.26 -31.04 3.45
N PRO A 98 20.01 -32.13 3.67
CA PRO A 98 21.40 -32.27 3.18
C PRO A 98 21.54 -32.07 1.66
N ASN A 99 20.51 -32.43 0.88
CA ASN A 99 20.52 -32.33 -0.58
C ASN A 99 19.98 -30.99 -1.12
N TRP A 100 19.73 -30.00 -0.26
CA TRP A 100 19.16 -28.71 -0.70
C TRP A 100 20.05 -27.97 -1.69
N ASP A 101 21.37 -28.04 -1.46
CA ASP A 101 22.38 -27.42 -2.30
C ASP A 101 22.52 -28.17 -3.64
N LEU A 102 22.49 -29.50 -3.57
CA LEU A 102 22.47 -30.36 -4.76
C LEU A 102 21.26 -30.04 -5.65
N LYS A 103 20.07 -29.89 -5.08
CA LYS A 103 18.87 -29.53 -5.85
C LYS A 103 19.06 -28.18 -6.54
N ARG A 104 19.49 -27.15 -5.81
CA ARG A 104 19.67 -25.79 -6.35
C ARG A 104 20.70 -25.76 -7.48
N ASP A 105 21.82 -26.46 -7.32
CA ASP A 105 22.90 -26.45 -8.29
C ASP A 105 22.60 -27.33 -9.50
N MET A 106 21.84 -28.42 -9.32
CA MET A 106 21.32 -29.24 -10.41
C MET A 106 20.24 -28.53 -11.21
N GLU A 107 19.34 -27.79 -10.56
CA GLU A 107 18.23 -27.06 -11.20
C GLU A 107 18.77 -26.03 -12.22
N LYS A 108 19.86 -25.33 -11.90
CA LYS A 108 20.54 -24.42 -12.85
C LYS A 108 21.11 -25.14 -14.07
N ARG A 109 21.60 -26.37 -13.92
CA ARG A 109 22.15 -27.17 -15.03
C ARG A 109 21.03 -27.79 -15.85
N LEU A 110 19.97 -28.29 -15.20
CA LEU A 110 18.79 -28.85 -15.83
C LEU A 110 18.04 -27.81 -16.64
N ALA A 111 17.87 -26.57 -16.15
CA ALA A 111 17.22 -25.50 -16.91
C ALA A 111 17.91 -25.21 -18.26
N LYS A 112 19.25 -25.31 -18.32
CA LYS A 112 20.01 -25.14 -19.56
C LYS A 112 19.86 -26.33 -20.53
N LEU A 113 19.67 -27.52 -19.98
CA LEU A 113 19.47 -28.75 -20.74
C LEU A 113 18.04 -28.82 -21.26
N GLU A 114 17.05 -28.54 -20.41
CA GLU A 114 15.63 -28.56 -20.73
C GLU A 114 15.29 -27.68 -21.94
N ARG A 115 15.91 -26.49 -22.04
CA ARG A 115 15.74 -25.63 -23.22
C ARG A 115 16.25 -26.31 -24.51
N ARG A 116 17.39 -26.99 -24.45
CA ARG A 116 17.96 -27.70 -25.61
C ARG A 116 17.18 -28.97 -25.94
N ASP A 117 16.67 -29.66 -24.94
CA ASP A 117 15.81 -30.83 -25.11
C ASP A 117 14.47 -30.45 -25.75
N GLN A 118 13.89 -29.31 -25.36
CA GLN A 118 12.72 -28.75 -26.02
C GLN A 118 13.03 -28.43 -27.49
N GLU A 119 14.13 -27.75 -27.79
CA GLU A 119 14.57 -27.47 -29.16
C GLU A 119 14.78 -28.76 -29.98
N ALA A 120 15.46 -29.77 -29.42
CA ALA A 120 15.69 -31.06 -30.06
C ALA A 120 14.39 -31.83 -30.30
N ARG A 121 13.49 -31.84 -29.32
CA ARG A 121 12.15 -32.43 -29.44
C ARG A 121 11.36 -31.77 -30.57
N MET A 122 11.43 -30.44 -30.70
CA MET A 122 10.79 -29.73 -31.81
C MET A 122 11.36 -30.13 -33.17
N ILE A 123 12.68 -30.28 -33.28
CA ILE A 123 13.32 -30.71 -34.54
C ILE A 123 12.88 -32.13 -34.91
N LEU A 124 12.86 -33.06 -33.95
CA LEU A 124 12.44 -34.44 -34.17
C LEU A 124 10.97 -34.52 -34.59
N ILE A 125 10.09 -33.73 -33.96
CA ILE A 125 8.67 -33.64 -34.34
C ILE A 125 8.55 -33.14 -35.78
N ARG A 126 9.26 -32.07 -36.16
CA ARG A 126 9.24 -31.55 -37.54
C ARG A 126 9.75 -32.55 -38.56
N GLN A 127 10.84 -33.25 -38.26
CA GLN A 127 11.38 -34.31 -39.13
C GLN A 127 10.39 -35.47 -39.28
N ARG A 128 9.73 -35.89 -38.19
CA ARG A 128 8.71 -36.94 -38.23
C ARG A 128 7.50 -36.55 -39.08
N ILE A 129 7.04 -35.30 -38.98
CA ILE A 129 5.95 -34.77 -39.84
C ILE A 129 6.37 -34.76 -41.31
N ALA A 130 7.58 -34.27 -41.62
CA ALA A 130 8.07 -34.20 -42.99
C ALA A 130 8.26 -35.60 -43.61
N ALA A 131 8.81 -36.55 -42.85
CA ALA A 131 8.95 -37.93 -43.28
C ALA A 131 7.59 -38.60 -43.52
N SER A 132 6.61 -38.38 -42.63
CA SER A 132 5.23 -38.88 -42.81
C SER A 132 4.57 -38.29 -44.05
N ARG A 133 4.75 -36.99 -44.31
CA ARG A 133 4.15 -36.32 -45.48
C ARG A 133 4.86 -36.69 -46.79
N GLY A 134 6.17 -36.90 -46.77
CA GLY A 134 6.95 -37.38 -47.91
C GLY A 134 6.62 -38.82 -48.27
N ALA A 135 6.38 -39.69 -47.28
CA ALA A 135 5.88 -41.05 -47.49
C ALA A 135 4.46 -41.05 -48.11
N ALA A 136 3.60 -40.10 -47.71
CA ALA A 136 2.26 -39.93 -48.29
C ALA A 136 2.25 -39.36 -49.73
N GLY A 137 3.37 -38.83 -50.23
CA GLY A 137 3.51 -38.31 -51.60
C GLY A 137 3.72 -39.39 -52.67
N GLY A 138 3.85 -40.66 -52.27
CA GLY A 138 4.16 -41.80 -53.14
C GLY A 138 3.11 -42.92 -53.07
N GLY A 139 1.87 -42.64 -53.49
CA GLY A 139 0.92 -43.66 -53.94
C GLY A 139 -0.16 -44.16 -52.95
N GLY A 140 -1.43 -44.01 -53.35
CA GLY A 140 -2.45 -45.06 -53.18
C GLY A 140 -3.21 -45.20 -51.85
N THR A 141 -4.18 -44.31 -51.60
CA THR A 141 -5.56 -44.59 -51.10
C THR A 141 -5.85 -45.66 -50.02
N SER A 142 -4.94 -45.98 -49.09
CA SER A 142 -5.24 -46.94 -48.00
C SER A 142 -4.75 -46.56 -46.58
N ASP A 143 -3.98 -45.48 -46.40
CA ASP A 143 -3.32 -45.14 -45.12
C ASP A 143 -3.96 -43.98 -44.33
N ALA A 144 -5.22 -43.63 -44.62
CA ALA A 144 -5.91 -42.53 -43.90
C ALA A 144 -6.05 -42.83 -42.39
N ASP A 145 -6.18 -44.10 -42.02
CA ASP A 145 -6.33 -44.56 -40.63
C ASP A 145 -5.00 -44.60 -39.86
N GLY A 146 -3.87 -44.73 -40.57
CA GLY A 146 -2.53 -44.61 -39.97
C GLY A 146 -2.16 -43.15 -39.68
N LEU A 147 -2.58 -42.23 -40.55
CA LEU A 147 -2.38 -40.79 -40.38
C LEU A 147 -3.22 -40.21 -39.23
N SER A 148 -4.47 -40.66 -39.06
CA SER A 148 -5.35 -40.24 -37.96
C SER A 148 -4.82 -40.71 -36.61
N LYS A 149 -4.30 -41.93 -36.52
CA LYS A 149 -3.74 -42.52 -35.29
C LYS A 149 -2.42 -41.87 -34.87
N LEU A 150 -1.52 -41.60 -35.83
CA LEU A 150 -0.29 -40.85 -35.59
C LEU A 150 -0.55 -39.37 -35.28
N GLY A 151 -1.56 -38.78 -35.93
CA GLY A 151 -2.05 -37.43 -35.64
C GLY A 151 -2.63 -37.33 -34.23
N ALA A 152 -3.40 -38.33 -33.79
CA ALA A 152 -3.98 -38.41 -32.45
C ALA A 152 -2.92 -38.61 -31.35
N GLU A 153 -1.91 -39.47 -31.57
CA GLU A 153 -0.79 -39.62 -30.63
C GLU A 153 0.08 -38.36 -30.54
N MET A 154 0.28 -37.65 -31.66
CA MET A 154 0.96 -36.35 -31.69
C MET A 154 0.14 -35.25 -31.00
N ALA A 155 -1.17 -35.21 -31.21
CA ALA A 155 -2.07 -34.29 -30.53
C ALA A 155 -2.07 -34.55 -29.01
N ALA A 156 -2.05 -35.81 -28.57
CA ALA A 156 -1.93 -36.17 -27.15
C ALA A 156 -0.57 -35.76 -26.54
N THR A 157 0.52 -35.92 -27.28
CA THR A 157 1.87 -35.52 -26.81
C THR A 157 2.08 -34.00 -26.84
N ALA A 158 1.46 -33.29 -27.78
CA ALA A 158 1.43 -31.83 -27.83
C ALA A 158 0.45 -31.23 -26.80
N ALA A 159 -0.66 -31.91 -26.47
CA ALA A 159 -1.61 -31.49 -25.44
C ALA A 159 -1.03 -31.55 -24.02
N SER A 160 -0.08 -32.44 -23.77
CA SER A 160 0.59 -32.57 -22.47
C SER A 160 1.57 -31.42 -22.16
N ASP A 161 2.11 -30.75 -23.19
CA ASP A 161 3.08 -29.66 -23.03
C ASP A 161 2.56 -28.34 -23.62
N ARG A 162 2.15 -27.43 -22.72
CA ARG A 162 1.53 -26.13 -23.06
C ARG A 162 2.40 -25.27 -23.99
N ASN A 163 3.73 -25.38 -23.90
CA ASN A 163 4.63 -24.60 -24.75
C ASN A 163 4.75 -25.19 -26.17
N LEU A 164 4.65 -26.51 -26.31
CA LEU A 164 4.60 -27.17 -27.63
C LEU A 164 3.28 -26.86 -28.35
N ARG A 165 2.14 -26.82 -27.64
CA ARG A 165 0.82 -26.49 -28.23
C ARG A 165 0.83 -25.13 -28.95
N ARG A 166 1.38 -24.10 -28.31
CA ARG A 166 1.46 -22.73 -28.86
C ARG A 166 2.36 -22.64 -30.11
N LEU A 167 3.42 -23.45 -30.19
CA LEU A 167 4.40 -23.37 -31.28
C LEU A 167 4.06 -24.24 -32.49
N VAL A 168 3.27 -25.31 -32.31
CA VAL A 168 2.81 -26.23 -33.38
C VAL A 168 1.50 -25.75 -34.03
N GLY A 169 0.87 -24.69 -33.53
CA GLY A 169 -0.28 -24.04 -34.19
C GLY A 169 -1.60 -24.80 -34.07
N TYR A 170 -1.77 -25.60 -33.00
CA TYR A 170 -2.99 -26.34 -32.67
C TYR A 170 -3.92 -25.52 -31.73
N ASP A 171 -4.14 -24.25 -32.07
CA ASP A 171 -4.97 -23.30 -31.31
C ASP A 171 -6.06 -22.68 -32.20
N GLY A 172 -6.60 -23.49 -33.11
CA GLY A 172 -7.59 -23.08 -34.10
C GLY A 172 -8.50 -24.23 -34.52
N MET A 173 -9.11 -24.92 -33.56
CA MET A 173 -10.21 -25.85 -33.82
C MET A 173 -11.25 -25.67 -32.70
N ASP A 174 -12.16 -24.74 -32.95
CA ASP A 174 -13.57 -24.66 -32.53
C ASP A 174 -13.95 -25.22 -31.15
N ASP A 175 -14.07 -24.32 -30.17
CA ASP A 175 -14.95 -24.44 -28.98
C ASP A 175 -16.17 -23.48 -29.16
N ASP A 176 -16.65 -23.33 -30.39
CA ASP A 176 -17.89 -22.60 -30.72
C ASP A 176 -18.87 -23.58 -31.39
N ASP A 177 -19.52 -24.45 -30.61
CA ASP A 177 -20.77 -25.10 -31.04
C ASP A 177 -21.59 -25.59 -29.82
N ASP A 178 -22.65 -24.83 -29.59
CA ASP A 178 -24.01 -25.26 -29.23
C ASP A 178 -24.36 -25.80 -27.84
N GLY A 179 -25.24 -25.04 -27.18
CA GLY A 179 -26.11 -25.55 -26.14
C GLY A 179 -26.91 -24.50 -25.39
N GLU A 180 -27.52 -23.52 -26.09
CA GLU A 180 -28.71 -22.87 -25.54
C GLU A 180 -29.72 -23.98 -25.18
N ASN A 181 -30.02 -24.12 -23.89
CA ASN A 181 -31.22 -24.80 -23.44
C ASN A 181 -31.89 -23.94 -22.37
N ASP A 182 -32.71 -23.00 -22.85
CA ASP A 182 -33.87 -22.53 -22.12
C ASP A 182 -34.77 -23.72 -21.79
N SER A 183 -34.87 -24.09 -20.52
CA SER A 183 -36.10 -24.67 -19.96
C SER A 183 -36.04 -24.70 -18.42
N GLU A 184 -36.87 -23.83 -17.84
CA GLU A 184 -37.78 -24.09 -16.70
C GLU A 184 -37.30 -24.92 -15.51
N LEU A 185 -37.32 -24.31 -14.32
CA LEU A 185 -37.75 -24.87 -13.02
C LEU A 185 -37.64 -23.75 -11.95
N SER A 186 -38.66 -22.93 -11.71
CA SER A 186 -39.79 -23.13 -10.79
C SER A 186 -39.42 -23.80 -9.44
N ASP A 187 -39.73 -23.05 -8.37
CA ASP A 187 -39.83 -23.42 -6.94
C ASP A 187 -38.61 -24.05 -6.21
N ALA A 188 -38.00 -23.26 -5.32
CA ALA A 188 -38.07 -23.43 -3.85
C ALA A 188 -37.21 -22.37 -3.12
#